data_AF-A0A4D4KRC2-F1
#
_entry.id   AF-A0A4D4KRC2-F1
#
_cell.length_a   1.000
_cell.length_b   1.000
_cell.length_c   1.000
_cell.angle_alpha   90.00
_cell.angle_beta   90.00
_cell.angle_gamma   90.00
#
_symmetry.space_group_name_H-M   'P 1'
#
loop_
_entity.id
_entity.type
_entity.pdbx_description
1 polymer ?
#
loop_
_entity_poly.entity_id
_entity_poly.type
_entity_poly.pdbx_seq_one_letter_code
_entity_poly.pdbx_strand_id
1 'polypeptide(L)'
;MNWAITGTGAVASIGRDADEVFDALCAGRSGRAPLRGFDSRAYRAAHAYEIDDRPADGTDVPSRATAWLLRAVAEALRDAGLDEDLSGTPVIVGTGLRELRSVELKWCEDADFDLGGLHFGTALRERFGATWTYTISNACSASLHALAMGSDLLTAGAAEAVVVAGVDTITASMFGLLDRVQLDPRTGCGPSTGTAGAPSWATARRPWCSPGRTTPRPAGPGAGSGPRA
;
A
#
# COMPACT_ATOMS: atom_id res chain seq x y z
N MET A 1 8.94 24.71 2.98
CA MET A 1 7.90 24.69 1.93
C MET A 1 6.95 23.56 2.23
N ASN A 2 5.64 23.77 2.10
CA ASN A 2 4.65 22.72 2.25
C ASN A 2 4.06 22.42 0.87
N TRP A 3 4.05 21.15 0.49
CA TRP A 3 3.38 20.66 -0.72
C TRP A 3 1.99 20.16 -0.35
N ALA A 4 0.98 20.54 -1.13
CA ALA A 4 -0.38 20.06 -0.94
C ALA A 4 -0.64 18.83 -1.82
N ILE A 5 -1.40 17.87 -1.30
CA ILE A 5 -2.01 16.83 -2.11
C ILE A 5 -3.35 17.40 -2.60
N THR A 6 -3.46 17.63 -3.91
CA THR A 6 -4.63 18.30 -4.51
C THR A 6 -5.64 17.34 -5.11
N GLY A 7 -5.26 16.08 -5.36
CA GLY A 7 -6.17 15.05 -5.83
C GLY A 7 -5.68 13.65 -5.49
N THR A 8 -6.63 12.72 -5.40
CA THR A 8 -6.38 11.33 -5.03
C THR A 8 -7.16 10.37 -5.92
N GLY A 9 -6.60 9.17 -6.10
CA GLY A 9 -7.26 8.08 -6.81
C GLY A 9 -6.78 6.74 -6.29
N ALA A 10 -7.67 5.76 -6.23
CA ALA A 10 -7.36 4.48 -5.63
C ALA A 10 -8.14 3.33 -6.27
N VAL A 11 -7.50 2.19 -6.41
CA VAL A 11 -8.15 0.92 -6.75
C VAL A 11 -7.60 -0.14 -5.81
N ALA A 12 -8.47 -0.81 -5.06
CA ALA A 12 -8.08 -1.83 -4.10
C ALA A 12 -9.13 -2.95 -4.02
N SER A 13 -8.81 -4.03 -3.31
CA SER A 13 -9.76 -5.14 -3.09
C SER A 13 -11.02 -4.75 -2.30
N ILE A 14 -11.04 -3.56 -1.72
CA ILE A 14 -12.14 -3.03 -0.89
C ILE A 14 -12.91 -1.87 -1.54
N GLY A 15 -12.52 -1.42 -2.73
CA GLY A 15 -13.15 -0.29 -3.42
C GLY A 15 -12.50 -0.01 -4.78
N ARG A 16 -13.29 0.53 -5.71
CA ARG A 16 -12.88 0.77 -7.11
C ARG A 16 -12.43 2.21 -7.38
N ASP A 17 -12.60 3.08 -6.40
CA ASP A 17 -12.24 4.50 -6.38
C ASP A 17 -11.85 4.91 -4.93
N ALA A 18 -11.32 6.11 -4.77
CA ALA A 18 -10.84 6.65 -3.50
C ALA A 18 -11.93 6.73 -2.43
N ASP A 19 -13.15 7.10 -2.81
CA ASP A 19 -14.30 7.22 -1.90
C ASP A 19 -14.73 5.85 -1.38
N GLU A 20 -14.93 4.86 -2.27
CA GLU A 20 -15.29 3.48 -1.88
C GLU A 20 -14.22 2.86 -0.96
N VAL A 21 -12.94 3.11 -1.26
CA VAL A 21 -11.81 2.66 -0.44
C VAL A 21 -11.81 3.35 0.92
N PHE A 22 -11.99 4.67 0.96
CA PHE A 22 -12.04 5.43 2.21
C PHE A 22 -13.18 4.96 3.11
N ASP A 23 -14.39 4.84 2.56
CA ASP A 23 -15.56 4.33 3.28
C ASP A 23 -15.34 2.91 3.79
N ALA A 24 -14.63 2.07 3.04
CA ALA A 24 -14.30 0.71 3.45
C ALA A 24 -13.33 0.69 4.62
N LEU A 25 -12.31 1.54 4.59
CA LEU A 25 -11.35 1.70 5.68
C LEU A 25 -12.05 2.20 6.95
N CYS A 26 -12.91 3.22 6.85
CA CYS A 26 -13.69 3.74 7.97
C CYS A 26 -14.63 2.68 8.57
N ALA A 27 -15.22 1.83 7.73
CA ALA A 27 -16.09 0.75 8.17
C ALA A 27 -15.34 -0.53 8.61
N GLY A 28 -14.01 -0.58 8.51
CA GLY A 28 -13.21 -1.77 8.83
C GLY A 28 -13.49 -2.96 7.91
N ARG A 29 -13.92 -2.73 6.67
CA ARG A 29 -14.19 -3.80 5.69
C ARG A 29 -12.89 -4.46 5.26
N SER A 30 -12.89 -5.79 5.23
CA SER A 30 -11.75 -6.59 4.76
C SER A 30 -11.98 -7.05 3.33
N GLY A 31 -11.00 -6.82 2.45
CA GLY A 31 -11.00 -7.35 1.07
C GLY A 31 -10.53 -8.80 0.97
N ARG A 32 -10.46 -9.52 2.09
CA ARG A 32 -9.97 -10.89 2.13
C ARG A 32 -10.98 -11.83 1.46
N ALA A 33 -10.53 -12.52 0.42
CA ALA A 33 -11.32 -13.51 -0.31
C ALA A 33 -10.48 -14.77 -0.58
N PRO A 34 -11.10 -15.91 -0.98
CA PRO A 34 -10.36 -17.04 -1.52
C PRO A 34 -9.47 -16.61 -2.69
N LEU A 35 -8.29 -17.22 -2.80
CA LEU A 35 -7.38 -16.98 -3.92
C LEU A 35 -8.02 -17.40 -5.25
N ARG A 36 -8.02 -16.50 -6.24
CA ARG A 36 -8.66 -16.67 -7.56
C ARG A 36 -7.71 -16.51 -8.74
N GLY A 37 -6.59 -15.81 -8.55
CA GLY A 37 -5.69 -15.47 -9.65
C GLY A 37 -4.87 -16.61 -10.24
N PHE A 38 -4.71 -17.71 -9.51
CA PHE A 38 -3.91 -18.87 -9.89
C PHE A 38 -4.23 -20.07 -8.98
N ASP A 39 -3.77 -21.28 -9.35
CA ASP A 39 -4.10 -22.52 -8.62
C ASP A 39 -3.63 -22.48 -7.16
N SER A 40 -4.58 -22.39 -6.23
CA SER A 40 -4.31 -22.33 -4.80
C SER A 40 -3.77 -23.64 -4.21
N ARG A 41 -3.90 -24.78 -4.91
CA ARG A 41 -3.49 -26.10 -4.40
C ARG A 41 -1.98 -26.24 -4.23
N ALA A 42 -1.20 -25.37 -4.89
CA ALA A 42 0.25 -25.34 -4.78
C ALA A 42 0.76 -24.63 -3.49
N TYR A 43 -0.14 -24.03 -2.70
CA TYR A 43 0.21 -23.15 -1.58
C TYR A 43 -0.46 -23.58 -0.27
N ARG A 44 0.12 -23.18 0.87
CA ARG A 44 -0.48 -23.40 2.20
C ARG A 44 -1.57 -22.36 2.45
N ALA A 45 -1.36 -21.11 2.04
CA ALA A 45 -2.34 -20.04 2.11
C ALA A 45 -3.39 -20.15 1.00
N ALA A 46 -4.66 -20.00 1.37
CA ALA A 46 -5.81 -20.12 0.45
C ALA A 46 -6.60 -18.81 0.26
N HIS A 47 -6.16 -17.72 0.89
CA HIS A 47 -6.85 -16.43 0.84
C HIS A 47 -5.88 -15.31 0.46
N ALA A 48 -6.40 -14.29 -0.20
CA ALA A 48 -5.67 -13.11 -0.63
C ALA A 48 -6.59 -11.86 -0.59
N TYR A 49 -6.02 -10.71 -0.95
CA TYR A 49 -6.72 -9.41 -1.01
C TYR A 49 -6.73 -8.91 -2.46
N GLU A 50 -7.28 -9.72 -3.35
CA GLU A 50 -7.25 -9.45 -4.79
C GLU A 50 -8.30 -8.41 -5.19
N ILE A 51 -7.98 -7.56 -6.16
CA ILE A 51 -8.99 -6.77 -6.87
C ILE A 51 -9.82 -7.74 -7.72
N ASP A 52 -11.14 -7.73 -7.52
CA ASP A 52 -12.06 -8.67 -8.16
C ASP A 52 -12.67 -8.08 -9.43
N ASP A 53 -11.87 -8.00 -10.49
CA ASP A 53 -12.25 -7.42 -11.79
C ASP A 53 -11.91 -8.31 -12.99
N ARG A 54 -11.78 -9.62 -12.74
CA ARG A 54 -11.51 -10.62 -13.79
C ARG A 54 -12.74 -10.87 -14.65
N PRO A 55 -12.55 -11.25 -15.92
CA PRO A 55 -13.67 -11.52 -16.83
C PRO A 55 -14.49 -12.75 -16.43
N ALA A 56 -13.87 -13.75 -15.81
CA ALA A 56 -14.52 -14.95 -15.31
C ALA A 56 -13.75 -15.57 -14.13
N ASP A 57 -14.45 -16.36 -13.30
CA ASP A 57 -13.84 -17.11 -12.20
C ASP A 57 -12.73 -18.05 -12.69
N GLY A 58 -11.60 -18.04 -11.99
CA GLY A 58 -10.44 -18.88 -12.32
C GLY A 58 -9.67 -18.46 -13.57
N THR A 59 -9.98 -17.30 -14.17
CA THR A 59 -9.22 -16.72 -15.28
C THR A 59 -8.48 -15.47 -14.83
N ASP A 60 -7.25 -15.26 -15.29
CA ASP A 60 -6.51 -14.02 -15.09
C ASP A 60 -6.07 -13.48 -16.45
N VAL A 61 -5.89 -12.16 -16.54
CA VAL A 61 -5.57 -11.49 -17.81
C VAL A 61 -4.35 -10.58 -17.67
N PRO A 62 -3.53 -10.42 -18.74
CA PRO A 62 -2.40 -9.49 -18.73
C PRO A 62 -2.83 -8.03 -18.50
N SER A 63 -1.85 -7.20 -18.15
CA SER A 63 -1.93 -5.73 -18.07
C SER A 63 -2.88 -5.17 -17.01
N ARG A 64 -3.31 -5.98 -16.02
CA ARG A 64 -4.21 -5.52 -14.94
C ARG A 64 -3.58 -4.45 -14.07
N ALA A 65 -2.29 -4.57 -13.73
CA ALA A 65 -1.61 -3.54 -12.95
C ALA A 65 -1.61 -2.19 -13.70
N THR A 66 -1.31 -2.22 -14.99
CA THR A 66 -1.37 -1.05 -15.87
C THR A 66 -2.77 -0.46 -15.90
N ALA A 67 -3.81 -1.28 -16.05
CA ALA A 67 -5.20 -0.81 -16.04
C ALA A 67 -5.58 -0.10 -14.73
N TRP A 68 -5.18 -0.64 -13.58
CA TRP A 68 -5.42 -0.01 -12.27
C TRP A 68 -4.65 1.29 -12.11
N LEU A 69 -3.39 1.31 -12.53
CA LEU A 69 -2.56 2.51 -12.50
C LEU A 69 -3.20 3.63 -13.33
N LEU A 70 -3.61 3.34 -14.57
CA LEU A 70 -4.26 4.33 -15.43
C LEU A 70 -5.58 4.83 -14.82
N ARG A 71 -6.37 3.94 -14.21
CA ARG A 71 -7.61 4.33 -13.52
C ARG A 71 -7.33 5.26 -12.34
N ALA A 72 -6.40 4.91 -11.47
CA ALA A 72 -6.05 5.69 -10.29
C ALA A 72 -5.46 7.06 -10.66
N VAL A 73 -4.62 7.13 -11.71
CA VAL A 73 -4.10 8.41 -12.22
C VAL A 73 -5.22 9.27 -12.79
N ALA A 74 -6.09 8.72 -13.65
CA ALA A 74 -7.21 9.49 -14.20
C ALA A 74 -8.16 10.00 -13.11
N GLU A 75 -8.36 9.22 -12.05
CA GLU A 75 -9.13 9.64 -10.88
C GLU A 75 -8.46 10.78 -10.12
N ALA A 76 -7.19 10.66 -9.81
CA ALA A 76 -6.44 11.70 -9.10
C ALA A 76 -6.40 13.03 -9.86
N LEU A 77 -6.27 13.00 -11.19
CA LEU A 77 -6.31 14.21 -12.01
C LEU A 77 -7.68 14.89 -11.98
N ARG A 78 -8.75 14.10 -12.07
CA ARG A 78 -10.13 14.61 -11.97
C ARG A 78 -10.42 15.22 -10.61
N ASP A 79 -10.01 14.56 -9.53
CA ASP A 79 -10.16 15.06 -8.16
C ASP A 79 -9.39 16.37 -7.95
N ALA A 80 -8.20 16.49 -8.56
CA ALA A 80 -7.42 17.72 -8.56
C ALA A 80 -7.98 18.85 -9.47
N GLY A 81 -9.00 18.56 -10.30
CA GLY A 81 -9.49 19.49 -11.32
C GLY A 81 -8.47 19.80 -12.42
N LEU A 82 -7.56 18.86 -12.70
CA LEU A 82 -6.52 18.97 -13.73
C LEU A 82 -6.93 18.23 -15.01
N ASP A 83 -6.45 18.72 -16.15
CA ASP A 83 -6.59 18.02 -17.43
C ASP A 83 -5.78 16.72 -17.45
N GLU A 84 -6.18 15.80 -18.33
CA GLU A 84 -5.50 14.50 -18.50
C GLU A 84 -4.18 14.60 -19.30
N ASP A 85 -3.79 15.77 -19.80
CA ASP A 85 -2.50 15.99 -20.47
C ASP A 85 -1.35 16.12 -19.45
N LEU A 86 -0.50 15.10 -19.41
CA LEU A 86 0.69 15.01 -18.57
C LEU A 86 1.99 15.20 -19.34
N SER A 87 1.96 15.77 -20.55
CA SER A 87 3.15 15.96 -21.40
C SER A 87 4.28 16.72 -20.71
N GLY A 88 3.96 17.68 -19.83
CA GLY A 88 4.92 18.44 -19.00
C GLY A 88 4.97 18.03 -17.52
N THR A 89 4.18 17.05 -17.10
CA THR A 89 4.02 16.69 -15.68
C THR A 89 4.74 15.38 -15.38
N PRO A 90 5.74 15.36 -14.47
CA PRO A 90 6.39 14.12 -14.09
C PRO A 90 5.42 13.12 -13.46
N VAL A 91 5.53 11.86 -13.88
CA VAL A 91 4.78 10.71 -13.33
C VAL A 91 5.76 9.71 -12.74
N ILE A 92 5.74 9.56 -11.43
CA ILE A 92 6.63 8.65 -10.69
C ILE A 92 5.80 7.50 -10.12
N VAL A 93 6.08 6.29 -10.58
CA VAL A 93 5.36 5.08 -10.21
C VAL A 93 6.24 4.20 -9.33
N GLY A 94 5.81 3.94 -8.10
CA GLY A 94 6.39 2.93 -7.23
C GLY A 94 5.71 1.58 -7.41
N THR A 95 6.48 0.49 -7.47
CA THR A 95 5.95 -0.88 -7.58
C THR A 95 6.94 -1.88 -6.99
N GLY A 96 6.47 -3.02 -6.50
CA GLY A 96 7.32 -4.17 -6.17
C GLY A 96 7.51 -5.11 -7.36
N LEU A 97 6.50 -5.22 -8.22
CA LEU A 97 6.35 -6.35 -9.14
C LEU A 97 6.16 -5.93 -10.60
N ARG A 98 5.88 -4.66 -10.89
CA ARG A 98 5.51 -4.21 -12.24
C ARG A 98 4.39 -5.11 -12.82
N GLU A 99 4.48 -5.44 -14.11
CA GLU A 99 3.61 -6.41 -14.80
C GLU A 99 4.10 -7.86 -14.69
N LEU A 100 4.72 -8.25 -13.58
CA LEU A 100 5.23 -9.62 -13.42
C LEU A 100 4.13 -10.68 -13.56
N ARG A 101 2.87 -10.41 -13.16
CA ARG A 101 1.76 -11.35 -13.40
C ARG A 101 1.53 -11.58 -14.90
N SER A 102 1.62 -10.54 -15.71
CA SER A 102 1.49 -10.63 -17.17
C SER A 102 2.62 -11.45 -17.79
N VAL A 103 3.84 -11.34 -17.25
CA VAL A 103 4.97 -12.20 -17.64
C VAL A 103 4.73 -13.66 -17.26
N GLU A 104 4.19 -13.93 -16.07
CA GLU A 104 3.81 -15.29 -15.66
C GLU A 104 2.74 -15.87 -16.58
N LEU A 105 1.70 -15.10 -16.91
CA LEU A 105 0.65 -15.52 -17.83
C LEU A 105 1.20 -15.82 -19.22
N LYS A 106 2.09 -14.97 -19.73
CA LYS A 106 2.78 -15.23 -21.00
C LYS A 106 3.60 -16.53 -20.96
N TRP A 107 4.33 -16.76 -19.87
CA TRP A 107 5.23 -17.92 -19.77
C TRP A 107 4.50 -19.24 -19.51
N CYS A 108 3.48 -19.23 -18.64
CA CYS A 108 2.79 -20.42 -18.18
C CYS A 108 1.53 -20.75 -19.01
N GLU A 109 0.88 -19.73 -19.57
CA GLU A 109 -0.45 -19.84 -20.18
C GLU A 109 -0.47 -19.29 -21.62
N ASP A 110 0.70 -18.97 -22.20
CA ASP A 110 0.88 -18.43 -23.57
C ASP A 110 0.01 -17.17 -23.85
N ALA A 111 -0.24 -16.37 -22.81
CA ALA A 111 -1.05 -15.16 -22.95
C ALA A 111 -0.36 -14.11 -23.84
N ASP A 112 -1.16 -13.41 -24.64
CA ASP A 112 -0.67 -12.31 -25.48
C ASP A 112 -0.31 -11.09 -24.62
N PHE A 113 1.00 -10.89 -24.44
CA PHE A 113 1.57 -9.78 -23.71
C PHE A 113 2.92 -9.38 -24.33
N ASP A 114 3.06 -8.11 -24.69
CA ASP A 114 4.35 -7.56 -25.08
C ASP A 114 5.21 -7.29 -23.83
N LEU A 115 6.43 -7.84 -23.81
CA LEU A 115 7.39 -7.60 -22.73
C LEU A 115 7.81 -6.11 -22.64
N GLY A 116 7.65 -5.34 -23.72
CA GLY A 116 7.76 -3.89 -23.70
C GLY A 116 6.75 -3.22 -22.76
N GLY A 117 5.60 -3.86 -22.53
CA GLY A 117 4.57 -3.46 -21.56
C GLY A 117 4.93 -3.75 -20.11
N LEU A 118 6.12 -4.31 -19.82
CA LEU A 118 6.56 -4.56 -18.44
C LEU A 118 6.69 -3.28 -17.63
N HIS A 119 7.01 -2.16 -18.28
CA HIS A 119 7.07 -0.84 -17.67
C HIS A 119 5.85 0.00 -18.05
N PHE A 120 5.42 0.85 -17.12
CA PHE A 120 4.19 1.63 -17.29
C PHE A 120 4.31 2.85 -18.22
N GLY A 121 5.53 3.25 -18.58
CA GLY A 121 5.79 4.49 -19.31
C GLY A 121 5.09 4.57 -20.67
N THR A 122 5.04 3.46 -21.43
CA THR A 122 4.32 3.44 -22.72
C THR A 122 2.83 3.66 -22.54
N ALA A 123 2.19 2.93 -21.61
CA ALA A 123 0.76 3.06 -21.36
C ALA A 123 0.39 4.46 -20.81
N LEU A 124 1.22 5.03 -19.93
CA LEU A 124 1.05 6.39 -19.43
C LEU A 124 1.18 7.42 -20.54
N ARG A 125 2.15 7.25 -21.44
CA ARG A 125 2.32 8.12 -22.62
C ARG A 125 1.13 8.03 -23.57
N GLU A 126 0.63 6.83 -23.85
CA GLU A 126 -0.50 6.62 -24.75
C GLU A 126 -1.82 7.19 -24.18
N ARG A 127 -2.06 7.05 -22.88
CA ARG A 127 -3.31 7.50 -22.25
C ARG A 127 -3.34 8.99 -21.92
N PHE A 128 -2.20 9.53 -21.47
CA PHE A 128 -2.10 10.86 -20.85
C PHE A 128 -1.07 11.77 -21.53
N GLY A 129 -0.38 11.33 -22.59
CA GLY A 129 0.72 12.10 -23.17
C GLY A 129 1.96 12.20 -22.30
N ALA A 130 2.03 11.48 -21.17
CA ALA A 130 3.12 11.57 -20.19
C ALA A 130 4.49 11.26 -20.83
N THR A 131 5.35 12.28 -20.95
CA THR A 131 6.71 12.12 -21.51
C THR A 131 7.76 11.90 -20.43
N TRP A 132 7.47 12.34 -19.20
CA TRP A 132 8.40 12.30 -18.08
C TRP A 132 7.97 11.24 -17.06
N THR A 133 8.22 9.97 -17.38
CA THR A 133 7.80 8.83 -16.54
C THR A 133 8.97 8.10 -15.90
N TYR A 134 8.91 7.85 -14.59
CA TYR A 134 9.86 7.00 -13.86
C TYR A 134 9.15 5.85 -13.16
N THR A 135 9.75 4.67 -13.17
CA THR A 135 9.29 3.52 -12.38
C THR A 135 10.36 3.13 -11.38
N ILE A 136 10.02 3.15 -10.09
CA ILE A 136 10.88 2.69 -9.00
C ILE A 136 10.42 1.30 -8.59
N SER A 137 11.38 0.37 -8.57
CA SER A 137 11.14 -1.01 -8.18
C SER A 137 12.01 -1.40 -6.99
N ASN A 138 11.58 -1.06 -5.77
CA ASN A 138 12.27 -1.43 -4.52
C ASN A 138 11.30 -1.97 -3.44
N ALA A 139 10.43 -2.89 -3.87
CA ALA A 139 9.49 -3.64 -3.03
C ALA A 139 8.49 -2.72 -2.27
N CYS A 140 8.12 -3.09 -1.04
CA CYS A 140 7.04 -2.45 -0.28
C CYS A 140 7.25 -0.96 0.03
N SER A 141 8.44 -0.42 -0.21
CA SER A 141 8.77 1.00 0.03
C SER A 141 8.69 1.87 -1.22
N ALA A 142 8.35 1.31 -2.38
CA ALA A 142 8.50 1.99 -3.67
C ALA A 142 7.66 3.25 -3.83
N SER A 143 6.40 3.23 -3.40
CA SER A 143 5.54 4.42 -3.46
C SER A 143 6.01 5.54 -2.52
N LEU A 144 6.61 5.19 -1.37
CA LEU A 144 7.20 6.19 -0.47
C LEU A 144 8.46 6.83 -1.07
N HIS A 145 9.29 6.05 -1.77
CA HIS A 145 10.43 6.59 -2.53
C HIS A 145 9.96 7.46 -3.69
N ALA A 146 8.88 7.07 -4.38
CA ALA A 146 8.28 7.87 -5.43
C ALA A 146 7.76 9.21 -4.91
N LEU A 147 7.14 9.20 -3.73
CA LEU A 147 6.69 10.41 -3.04
C LEU A 147 7.87 11.32 -2.67
N ALA A 148 8.95 10.75 -2.14
CA ALA A 148 10.16 11.50 -1.81
C ALA A 148 10.78 12.17 -3.04
N MET A 149 10.96 11.43 -4.14
CA MET A 149 11.48 12.02 -5.39
C MET A 149 10.52 13.08 -5.97
N GLY A 150 9.20 12.88 -5.85
CA GLY A 150 8.23 13.90 -6.26
C GLY A 150 8.40 15.19 -5.46
N SER A 151 8.55 15.09 -4.13
CA SER A 151 8.84 16.23 -3.27
C SER A 151 10.18 16.90 -3.63
N ASP A 152 11.20 16.13 -4.00
CA ASP A 152 12.49 16.67 -4.41
C ASP A 152 12.39 17.45 -5.73
N LEU A 153 11.63 16.96 -6.71
CA LEU A 153 11.37 17.67 -7.98
C LEU A 153 10.69 19.02 -7.75
N LEU A 154 9.67 19.04 -6.89
CA LEU A 154 8.98 20.28 -6.51
C LEU A 154 9.92 21.25 -5.78
N THR A 155 10.72 20.73 -4.84
CA THR A 155 11.69 21.54 -4.07
C THR A 155 12.81 22.11 -4.93
N ALA A 156 13.23 21.39 -5.96
CA ALA A 156 14.21 21.85 -6.93
C ALA A 156 13.64 22.85 -7.95
N GLY A 157 12.33 23.10 -7.96
CA GLY A 157 11.67 23.91 -8.99
C GLY A 157 11.70 23.26 -10.38
N ALA A 158 11.90 21.94 -10.44
CA ALA A 158 11.97 21.20 -11.70
C ALA A 158 10.58 20.91 -12.29
N ALA A 159 9.53 20.99 -11.46
CA ALA A 159 8.14 20.88 -11.87
C ALA A 159 7.24 21.69 -10.92
N GLU A 160 6.09 22.13 -11.42
CA GLU A 160 5.06 22.81 -10.61
C GLU A 160 4.07 21.82 -9.98
N ALA A 161 3.93 20.64 -10.59
CA ALA A 161 3.10 19.54 -10.13
C ALA A 161 3.79 18.20 -10.43
N VAL A 162 3.43 17.15 -9.69
CA VAL A 162 3.92 15.78 -9.91
C VAL A 162 2.81 14.79 -9.64
N VAL A 163 2.71 13.75 -10.47
CA VAL A 163 1.86 12.60 -10.20
C VAL A 163 2.73 11.53 -9.54
N VAL A 164 2.36 11.13 -8.33
CA VAL A 164 3.00 10.02 -7.61
C VAL A 164 1.98 8.91 -7.49
N ALA A 165 2.34 7.72 -7.97
CA ALA A 165 1.44 6.56 -7.95
C ALA A 165 2.15 5.32 -7.39
N GLY A 166 1.35 4.39 -6.88
CA GLY A 166 1.80 3.06 -6.47
C GLY A 166 0.93 2.00 -7.12
N VAL A 167 1.53 0.92 -7.60
CA VAL A 167 0.76 -0.19 -8.18
C VAL A 167 1.47 -1.52 -7.99
N ASP A 168 0.69 -2.54 -7.63
CA ASP A 168 1.13 -3.94 -7.61
C ASP A 168 -0.06 -4.85 -7.88
N THR A 169 0.24 -6.02 -8.45
CA THR A 169 -0.70 -7.12 -8.61
C THR A 169 -0.16 -8.35 -7.90
N ILE A 170 -1.06 -9.24 -7.48
CA ILE A 170 -0.65 -10.52 -6.92
C ILE A 170 -0.02 -11.38 -8.02
N THR A 171 1.10 -12.03 -7.72
CA THR A 171 1.79 -12.95 -8.64
C THR A 171 1.94 -14.32 -7.98
N ALA A 172 1.92 -15.37 -8.79
CA ALA A 172 2.06 -16.75 -8.32
C ALA A 172 3.43 -16.97 -7.67
N SER A 173 4.47 -16.36 -8.23
CA SER A 173 5.84 -16.39 -7.73
C SER A 173 6.01 -15.68 -6.38
N MET A 174 5.51 -14.46 -6.24
CA MET A 174 5.63 -13.69 -5.00
C MET A 174 4.77 -14.29 -3.89
N PHE A 175 3.57 -14.76 -4.23
CA PHE A 175 2.71 -15.46 -3.28
C PHE A 175 3.37 -16.75 -2.78
N GLY A 176 3.98 -17.53 -3.67
CA GLY A 176 4.73 -18.73 -3.30
C GLY A 176 5.95 -18.45 -2.42
N LEU A 177 6.69 -17.38 -2.69
CA LEU A 177 7.80 -16.95 -1.85
C LEU A 177 7.30 -16.60 -0.44
N LEU A 178 6.25 -15.78 -0.34
CA LEU A 178 5.66 -15.39 0.94
C LEU A 178 5.09 -16.58 1.72
N ASP A 179 4.38 -17.49 1.04
CA ASP A 179 3.83 -18.72 1.62
C ASP A 179 4.90 -19.64 2.21
N ARG A 180 6.08 -19.67 1.58
CA ARG A 180 7.24 -20.45 2.02
C ARG A 180 7.95 -19.84 3.22
N VAL A 181 8.13 -18.52 3.25
CA VAL A 181 8.86 -17.85 4.35
C VAL A 181 8.00 -17.54 5.57
N GLN A 182 6.67 -17.53 5.41
CA GLN A 182 5.75 -17.40 6.54
C GLN A 182 5.70 -18.69 7.35
N LEU A 183 6.23 -18.63 8.58
CA LEU A 183 6.27 -19.75 9.52
C LEU A 183 4.86 -20.20 9.93
N ASP A 184 3.96 -19.23 10.15
CA ASP A 184 2.55 -19.45 10.51
C ASP A 184 1.65 -18.71 9.50
N PRO A 185 0.97 -19.43 8.59
CA PRO A 185 0.01 -18.84 7.67
C PRO A 185 -1.19 -18.36 8.49
N ARG A 186 -1.13 -17.10 8.93
CA ARG A 186 -2.22 -16.51 9.70
C ARG A 186 -3.49 -16.59 8.86
N THR A 187 -4.59 -16.91 9.52
CA THR A 187 -5.89 -16.96 8.86
C THR A 187 -6.28 -15.61 8.26
N GLY A 188 -5.74 -14.48 8.74
CA GLY A 188 -5.90 -13.16 8.13
C GLY A 188 -4.87 -12.13 8.61
N CYS A 189 -4.94 -10.91 8.06
CA CYS A 189 -4.15 -9.78 8.54
C CYS A 189 -4.89 -9.17 9.74
N GLY A 190 -4.34 -9.34 10.94
CA GLY A 190 -4.87 -8.74 12.15
C GLY A 190 -3.77 -7.93 12.84
N PRO A 191 -4.12 -6.89 13.62
CA PRO A 191 -3.15 -6.21 14.47
C PRO A 191 -2.44 -7.23 15.36
N SER A 192 -1.22 -6.93 15.81
CA SER A 192 -0.50 -7.78 16.75
C SER A 192 -1.23 -7.82 18.09
N THR A 193 -2.31 -8.60 18.18
CA THR A 193 -2.87 -9.05 19.44
C THR A 193 -1.86 -10.05 19.98
N GLY A 194 -1.12 -9.65 21.02
CA GLY A 194 0.01 -10.40 21.59
C GLY A 194 -0.41 -11.69 22.27
N THR A 195 -0.90 -12.68 21.52
CA THR A 195 -1.29 -14.00 22.03
C THR A 195 -0.85 -15.16 21.14
N ALA A 196 -0.12 -14.93 20.05
CA ALA A 196 0.53 -15.99 19.28
C ALA A 196 2.05 -15.92 19.51
N GLY A 197 2.57 -16.82 20.36
CA GLY A 197 3.98 -17.19 20.50
C GLY A 197 4.96 -16.03 20.65
N ALA A 198 5.27 -15.66 21.89
CA ALA A 198 6.32 -14.68 22.18
C ALA A 198 7.64 -15.03 21.46
N PRO A 199 8.12 -14.21 20.51
CA PRO A 199 9.54 -14.19 20.19
C PRO A 199 10.21 -13.48 21.37
N SER A 200 11.29 -14.06 21.89
CA SER A 200 12.10 -13.49 22.95
C SER A 200 12.69 -12.13 22.53
N TRP A 201 11.96 -11.05 22.78
CA TRP A 201 12.53 -9.71 22.93
C TRP A 201 11.81 -9.04 24.10
N ALA A 202 12.53 -8.95 25.22
CA ALA A 202 12.08 -8.22 26.39
C ALA A 202 12.06 -6.72 26.05
N THR A 203 10.87 -6.13 26.01
CA THR A 203 10.73 -4.69 26.23
C THR A 203 9.88 -4.48 27.47
N ALA A 204 10.56 -4.15 28.57
CA ALA A 204 9.90 -3.59 29.74
C ALA A 204 9.37 -2.19 29.37
N ARG A 205 8.08 -2.08 29.07
CA ARG A 205 7.40 -0.78 28.97
C ARG A 205 7.15 -0.26 30.38
N ARG A 206 7.87 0.80 30.78
CA ARG A 206 7.36 1.73 31.80
C ARG A 206 6.42 2.72 31.10
N PRO A 207 5.19 2.94 31.57
CA PRO A 207 4.34 4.00 31.03
C PRO A 207 4.94 5.37 31.38
N TRP A 208 5.08 6.20 30.35
CA TRP A 208 5.48 7.59 30.43
C TRP A 208 4.35 8.40 31.08
N CYS A 209 4.51 8.80 32.34
CA CYS A 209 3.68 9.83 32.96
C CYS A 209 4.32 11.21 32.70
N SER A 210 3.55 12.11 32.08
CA SER A 210 3.94 13.50 31.79
C SER A 210 4.20 14.32 33.06
N PRO A 211 5.10 15.33 33.02
CA PRO A 211 5.50 16.08 34.21
C PRO A 211 4.46 17.16 34.55
N GLY A 212 3.59 16.87 35.52
CA GLY A 212 2.72 17.84 36.19
C GLY A 212 3.35 18.32 37.50
N ARG A 213 3.58 19.62 37.61
CA ARG A 213 4.05 20.31 38.84
C ARG A 213 3.13 20.03 40.01
N THR A 214 3.69 19.59 41.14
CA THR A 214 3.18 19.94 42.48
C THR A 214 4.33 20.01 43.47
N THR A 215 4.41 21.15 44.15
CA THR A 215 5.38 21.60 45.15
C THR A 215 5.49 20.68 46.39
N PRO A 216 6.64 20.64 47.08
CA PRO A 216 6.81 19.86 48.30
C PRO A 216 6.16 20.57 49.49
N ARG A 217 5.39 19.81 50.28
CA ARG A 217 4.84 20.24 51.57
C ARG A 217 5.83 19.84 52.68
N PRO A 218 6.16 20.71 53.66
CA PRO A 218 7.14 20.38 54.68
C PRO A 218 6.55 19.50 55.80
N ALA A 219 7.41 18.71 56.43
CA ALA A 219 7.11 17.80 57.52
C ALA A 219 7.24 18.45 58.91
N GLY A 220 6.39 18.02 59.85
CA GLY A 220 6.60 18.04 61.30
C GLY A 220 5.43 18.61 62.11
N PRO A 221 5.35 18.36 63.44
CA PRO A 221 5.71 17.17 64.22
C PRO A 221 4.53 16.64 65.08
N GLY A 222 4.71 15.50 65.76
CA GLY A 222 3.64 14.73 66.41
C GLY A 222 3.17 15.15 67.81
N ALA A 223 2.18 14.39 68.29
CA ALA A 223 1.68 14.14 69.65
C ALA A 223 0.42 13.26 69.46
N GLY A 224 0.02 12.25 70.24
CA GLY A 224 0.38 11.74 71.54
C GLY A 224 -0.87 10.97 72.07
N SER A 225 -0.64 9.82 72.71
CA SER A 225 -1.48 9.18 73.76
C SER A 225 -2.96 8.78 73.54
N GLY A 226 -3.17 7.47 73.27
CA GLY A 226 -4.02 6.49 74.01
C GLY A 226 -5.53 6.71 74.30
N PRO A 227 -6.21 5.75 74.98
CA PRO A 227 -5.97 4.31 75.10
C PRO A 227 -7.19 3.43 74.74
N ARG A 228 -6.94 2.12 74.84
CA ARG A 228 -7.79 0.92 74.68
C ARG A 228 -9.23 0.99 75.22
N ALA A 229 -10.13 0.33 74.49
CA ALA A 229 -11.00 -0.74 75.00
C ALA A 229 -11.17 -1.78 73.88
#